data_AF-A0A0C2BFE6-F1
#
_entry.id   AF-A0A0C2BFE6-F1
#
_cell.length_a   1.000
_cell.length_b   1.000
_cell.length_c   1.000
_cell.angle_alpha   90.00
_cell.angle_beta   90.00
_cell.angle_gamma   90.00
#
_symmetry.space_group_name_H-M   'P 1'
#
loop_
_entity.id
_entity.type
_entity.pdbx_description
1 polymer ?
#
loop_
_entity_poly.entity_id
_entity_poly.type
_entity_poly.pdbx_seq_one_letter_code
_entity_poly.pdbx_strand_id
1 'polypeptide(L)'
;MKNHLRTTGPRRRRAAAVAGALALAAIAVGTAASPASAAGWGCDHDGQAVWCASVTGISSGSYLASHNGPSYASGTTGHRYSNGDTMMLACWTTGDGDADGHGDHYWFALDLDSDSGYINDWYVTTGSPSQWQPHVPRCR
;
A
#
# COMPACT_ATOMS: atom_id res chain seq x y z
N MET A 1 9.41 -71.12 -12.88
CA MET A 1 10.67 -71.92 -12.78
C MET A 1 11.67 -71.27 -13.73
N LYS A 2 12.91 -70.88 -13.41
CA LYS A 2 13.74 -70.85 -12.21
C LYS A 2 14.78 -69.74 -12.48
N ASN A 3 15.04 -68.88 -11.50
CA ASN A 3 16.23 -68.02 -11.41
C ASN A 3 17.50 -68.85 -11.56
N HIS A 4 18.66 -68.23 -11.83
CA HIS A 4 19.77 -68.21 -10.87
C HIS A 4 20.85 -67.18 -11.25
N LEU A 5 21.13 -66.31 -10.27
CA LEU A 5 22.28 -65.42 -10.12
C LEU A 5 23.63 -66.16 -10.15
N ARG A 6 24.72 -65.41 -10.40
CA ARG A 6 25.95 -65.41 -9.58
C ARG A 6 26.70 -64.06 -9.73
N THR A 7 26.92 -63.25 -8.67
CA THR A 7 28.01 -63.23 -7.64
C THR A 7 29.34 -62.70 -8.27
N THR A 8 30.12 -61.69 -7.82
CA THR A 8 30.52 -61.19 -6.48
C THR A 8 31.31 -59.85 -6.61
N GLY A 9 31.35 -58.99 -5.58
CA GLY A 9 32.07 -57.67 -5.50
C GLY A 9 33.62 -57.73 -5.43
N PRO A 10 34.38 -56.65 -5.05
CA PRO A 10 34.17 -55.85 -3.82
C PRO A 10 34.61 -54.35 -3.80
N ARG A 11 34.28 -53.71 -2.65
CA ARG A 11 35.00 -52.66 -1.88
C ARG A 11 35.13 -51.20 -2.38
N ARG A 12 34.27 -50.38 -1.75
CA ARG A 12 34.57 -49.32 -0.76
C ARG A 12 35.37 -48.07 -1.18
N ARG A 13 34.67 -46.94 -0.92
CA ARG A 13 35.12 -45.60 -0.51
C ARG A 13 35.54 -44.66 -1.64
N ARG A 14 34.73 -43.63 -1.86
CA ARG A 14 35.00 -42.28 -1.34
C ARG A 14 33.70 -41.46 -1.30
N ALA A 15 33.50 -40.83 -0.15
CA ALA A 15 32.45 -39.85 0.06
C ALA A 15 32.69 -38.64 -0.84
N ALA A 16 31.63 -38.14 -1.45
CA ALA A 16 31.52 -36.75 -1.85
C ALA A 16 30.09 -36.33 -1.52
N ALA A 17 29.94 -35.69 -0.37
CA ALA A 17 28.75 -34.95 -0.02
C ALA A 17 28.64 -33.80 -1.02
N VAL A 18 27.65 -33.83 -1.90
CA VAL A 18 27.24 -32.66 -2.66
C VAL A 18 25.99 -32.14 -1.97
N ALA A 19 26.21 -31.21 -1.05
CA ALA A 19 25.16 -30.38 -0.48
C ALA A 19 24.61 -29.50 -1.62
N GLY A 20 23.57 -29.99 -2.30
CA GLY A 20 22.79 -29.20 -3.23
C GLY A 20 21.98 -28.18 -2.44
N ALA A 21 22.33 -26.91 -2.61
CA ALA A 21 21.68 -25.78 -1.96
C ALA A 21 20.15 -25.82 -2.14
N LEU A 22 19.42 -25.73 -1.03
CA LEU A 22 18.01 -25.35 -1.03
C LEU A 22 17.94 -23.91 -1.53
N ALA A 23 17.62 -23.74 -2.81
CA ALA A 23 17.15 -22.46 -3.30
C ALA A 23 15.79 -22.19 -2.64
N LEU A 24 15.81 -21.39 -1.58
CA LEU A 24 14.59 -20.75 -1.07
C LEU A 24 14.10 -19.84 -2.20
N ALA A 25 13.10 -20.30 -2.94
CA ALA A 25 12.28 -19.41 -3.75
C ALA A 25 11.60 -18.45 -2.78
N ALA A 26 12.19 -17.27 -2.60
CA ALA A 26 11.51 -16.17 -1.96
C ALA A 26 10.33 -15.82 -2.86
N ILE A 27 9.15 -16.30 -2.48
CA ILE A 27 7.91 -15.74 -3.00
C ILE A 27 7.89 -14.32 -2.47
N ALA A 28 8.31 -13.37 -3.31
CA ALA A 28 7.98 -11.98 -3.09
C ALA A 28 6.46 -11.91 -3.18
N VAL A 29 5.80 -12.04 -2.04
CA VAL A 29 4.42 -11.60 -1.89
C VAL A 29 4.54 -10.08 -2.04
N GLY A 30 4.45 -9.62 -3.28
CA GLY A 30 4.16 -8.23 -3.54
C GLY A 30 2.90 -7.93 -2.76
N THR A 31 3.01 -7.16 -1.69
CA THR A 31 1.86 -6.52 -1.08
C THR A 31 1.32 -5.58 -2.14
N ALA A 32 0.46 -6.10 -3.02
CA ALA A 32 -0.39 -5.26 -3.82
C ALA A 32 -1.06 -4.32 -2.81
N ALA A 33 -0.83 -3.02 -2.96
CA ALA A 33 -1.60 -2.01 -2.28
C ALA A 33 -3.06 -2.40 -2.45
N SER A 34 -3.68 -2.83 -1.35
CA SER A 34 -5.12 -3.05 -1.37
C SER A 34 -5.75 -1.66 -1.39
N PRO A 35 -6.87 -1.46 -2.12
CA PRO A 35 -7.64 -0.21 -2.00
C PRO A 35 -7.88 0.07 -0.52
N ALA A 36 -8.07 1.34 -0.15
CA ALA A 36 -8.64 1.83 1.11
C ALA A 36 -9.53 0.80 1.85
N SER A 37 -8.94 -0.20 2.51
CA SER A 37 -9.70 -1.41 2.89
C SER A 37 -10.20 -1.34 4.32
N ALA A 38 -9.65 -0.40 5.10
CA ALA A 38 -10.21 0.03 6.36
C ALA A 38 -11.01 1.32 6.14
N ALA A 39 -12.12 1.45 6.87
CA ALA A 39 -12.90 2.68 6.89
C ALA A 39 -12.12 3.75 7.65
N GLY A 40 -12.28 5.02 7.24
CA GLY A 40 -11.84 6.15 8.04
C GLY A 40 -12.52 6.18 9.41
N TRP A 41 -12.07 7.07 10.29
CA TRP A 41 -12.62 7.21 11.63
C TRP A 41 -12.77 8.69 12.01
N GLY A 42 -13.69 8.96 12.94
CA GLY A 42 -13.78 10.28 13.57
C GLY A 42 -12.60 10.50 14.51
N CYS A 43 -11.93 11.64 14.38
CA CYS A 43 -10.83 12.08 15.22
C CYS A 43 -11.10 13.50 15.73
N ASP A 44 -10.40 13.90 16.78
CA ASP A 44 -10.46 15.26 17.33
C ASP A 44 -9.18 16.00 16.94
N HIS A 45 -9.34 17.22 16.41
CA HIS A 45 -8.26 18.17 16.18
C HIS A 45 -8.67 19.51 16.77
N ASP A 46 -7.92 19.97 17.78
CA ASP A 46 -8.20 21.21 18.50
C ASP A 46 -9.67 21.36 18.98
N GLY A 47 -10.28 20.25 19.41
CA GLY A 47 -11.68 20.23 19.86
C GLY A 47 -12.72 20.22 18.73
N GLN A 48 -12.28 20.06 17.47
CA GLN A 48 -13.17 19.88 16.32
C GLN A 48 -13.17 18.42 15.86
N ALA A 49 -14.38 17.90 15.65
CA ALA A 49 -14.56 16.59 15.06
C ALA A 49 -14.20 16.64 13.56
N VAL A 50 -13.15 15.92 13.20
CA VAL A 50 -12.67 15.75 11.82
C VAL A 50 -12.69 14.28 11.43
N TRP A 51 -12.64 13.99 10.13
CA TRP A 51 -12.56 12.62 9.64
C TRP A 51 -11.12 12.29 9.26
N CYS A 52 -10.60 11.21 9.83
CA CYS A 52 -9.23 10.76 9.63
C CYS A 52 -9.16 9.46 8.83
N ALA A 53 -8.03 9.28 8.16
CA ALA A 53 -7.61 8.02 7.54
C ALA A 53 -6.10 7.83 7.68
N SER A 54 -5.60 6.60 7.53
CA SER A 54 -4.16 6.32 7.51
C SER A 54 -3.65 6.17 6.08
N VAL A 55 -2.45 6.67 5.81
CA VAL A 55 -1.75 6.38 4.55
C VAL A 55 -1.47 4.89 4.44
N THR A 56 -1.67 4.34 3.24
CA THR A 56 -1.50 2.92 2.95
C THR A 56 -1.02 2.69 1.52
N GLY A 57 -0.62 1.45 1.21
CA GLY A 57 -0.30 1.05 -0.16
C GLY A 57 1.04 1.58 -0.69
N ILE A 58 1.82 2.29 0.12
CA ILE A 58 3.11 2.84 -0.32
C ILE A 58 4.19 1.76 -0.29
N SER A 59 4.91 1.61 -1.40
CA SER A 59 6.02 0.67 -1.51
C SER A 59 7.18 1.02 -0.57
N SER A 60 7.94 0.01 -0.13
CA SER A 60 9.10 0.22 0.74
C SER A 60 10.14 1.13 0.08
N GLY A 61 10.61 2.14 0.81
CA GLY A 61 11.56 3.16 0.31
C GLY A 61 10.90 4.28 -0.51
N SER A 62 9.58 4.27 -0.69
CA SER A 62 8.80 5.33 -1.31
C SER A 62 8.01 6.14 -0.28
N TYR A 63 7.33 7.19 -0.73
CA TYR A 63 6.46 8.04 0.08
C TYR A 63 5.24 8.48 -0.74
N LEU A 64 4.14 8.79 -0.06
CA LEU A 64 3.03 9.53 -0.63
C LEU A 64 3.35 11.02 -0.58
N ALA A 65 3.24 11.71 -1.71
CA ALA A 65 3.34 13.16 -1.77
C ALA A 65 1.94 13.77 -1.77
N SER A 66 1.75 14.91 -1.11
CA SER A 66 0.57 15.74 -1.35
C SER A 66 0.83 16.74 -2.47
N HIS A 67 -0.24 17.10 -3.16
CA HIS A 67 -0.24 17.85 -4.40
C HIS A 67 -0.92 19.21 -4.23
N ASN A 68 -0.50 20.22 -5.02
CA ASN A 68 -1.12 21.56 -4.95
C ASN A 68 -2.57 21.61 -5.49
N GLY A 69 -3.03 20.53 -6.12
CA GLY A 69 -4.40 20.33 -6.61
C GLY A 69 -4.70 18.85 -6.80
N PRO A 70 -5.94 18.48 -7.17
CA PRO A 70 -6.35 17.09 -7.38
C PRO A 70 -5.84 16.53 -8.72
N SER A 71 -4.55 16.70 -8.99
CA SER A 71 -3.89 16.26 -10.22
C SER A 71 -2.41 16.05 -9.96
N TYR A 72 -1.84 14.98 -10.52
CA TYR A 72 -0.39 14.74 -10.42
C TYR A 72 0.43 15.81 -11.16
N ALA A 73 -0.18 16.52 -12.11
CA ALA A 73 0.45 17.62 -12.85
C ALA A 73 0.54 18.94 -12.08
N SER A 74 -0.14 19.09 -10.93
CA SER A 74 -0.12 20.33 -10.15
C SER A 74 1.20 20.58 -9.39
N GLY A 75 2.13 19.64 -9.46
CA GLY A 75 3.30 19.60 -8.57
C GLY A 75 2.92 19.24 -7.13
N THR A 76 3.95 19.02 -6.32
CA THR A 76 3.83 18.63 -4.90
C THR A 76 3.94 19.84 -3.98
N THR A 77 3.35 19.77 -2.80
CA THR A 77 3.53 20.76 -1.71
C THR A 77 4.91 20.66 -1.05
N GLY A 78 5.58 19.51 -1.21
CA GLY A 78 6.84 19.17 -0.56
C GLY A 78 6.69 18.25 0.66
N HIS A 79 5.46 18.03 1.14
CA HIS A 79 5.17 17.08 2.20
C HIS A 79 5.28 15.63 1.71
N ARG A 80 5.73 14.76 2.62
CA ARG A 80 5.97 13.33 2.35
C ARG A 80 5.42 12.51 3.49
N TYR A 81 4.65 11.48 3.13
CA TYR A 81 3.99 10.61 4.08
C TYR A 81 4.38 9.15 3.88
N SER A 82 4.41 8.43 4.99
CA SER A 82 4.70 7.00 5.07
C SER A 82 3.44 6.23 5.42
N ASN A 83 3.43 4.92 5.15
CA ASN A 83 2.34 4.06 5.60
C ASN A 83 2.12 4.19 7.11
N GLY A 84 0.86 4.37 7.52
CA GLY A 84 0.45 4.58 8.90
C GLY A 84 0.32 6.03 9.33
N ASP A 85 0.85 7.00 8.56
CA ASP A 85 0.65 8.42 8.85
C ASP A 85 -0.84 8.77 8.80
N THR A 86 -1.30 9.57 9.77
CA THR A 86 -2.71 9.98 9.85
C THR A 86 -2.95 11.22 9.00
N MET A 87 -3.99 11.17 8.17
CA MET A 87 -4.47 12.25 7.32
C MET A 87 -5.78 12.76 7.86
N MET A 88 -5.89 14.07 8.07
CA MET A 88 -7.14 14.74 8.38
C MET A 88 -7.76 15.25 7.08
N LEU A 89 -8.99 14.85 6.80
CA LEU A 89 -9.64 15.08 5.51
C LEU A 89 -10.60 16.26 5.62
N ALA A 90 -10.27 17.39 4.99
CA ALA A 90 -11.06 18.62 5.02
C ALA A 90 -12.32 18.50 4.16
N CYS A 91 -12.11 18.08 2.91
CA CYS A 91 -13.15 17.95 1.90
C CYS A 91 -12.69 17.01 0.79
N TRP A 92 -13.63 16.49 0.01
CA TRP A 92 -13.33 15.67 -1.16
C TRP A 92 -13.64 16.37 -2.48
N THR A 93 -12.93 16.00 -3.53
CA THR A 93 -13.18 16.40 -4.91
C THR A 93 -12.85 15.25 -5.86
N THR A 94 -13.01 15.47 -7.15
CA THR A 94 -12.62 14.54 -8.21
C THR A 94 -11.48 15.12 -9.04
N GLY A 95 -10.60 14.27 -9.55
CA GLY A 95 -9.41 14.69 -10.29
C GLY A 95 -8.82 13.60 -11.17
N ASP A 96 -7.50 13.64 -11.34
CA ASP A 96 -6.76 12.58 -12.03
C ASP A 96 -7.02 11.21 -11.37
N GLY A 97 -6.97 10.14 -12.16
CA GLY A 97 -7.00 8.78 -11.62
C GLY A 97 -5.71 8.50 -10.84
N ASP A 98 -5.77 7.60 -9.86
CA ASP A 98 -4.61 7.18 -9.06
C ASP A 98 -3.40 6.82 -9.94
N ALA A 99 -2.20 7.03 -9.39
CA ALA A 99 -0.95 6.89 -10.15
C ALA A 99 -0.67 5.44 -10.60
N ASP A 100 -1.29 4.44 -9.97
CA ASP A 100 -1.11 3.03 -10.26
C ASP A 100 -2.14 2.46 -11.26
N GLY A 101 -3.11 3.28 -11.70
CA GLY A 101 -4.06 2.96 -12.75
C GLY A 101 -5.23 2.08 -12.31
N HIS A 102 -5.63 2.16 -11.04
CA HIS A 102 -6.79 1.44 -10.50
C HIS A 102 -8.13 2.11 -10.81
N GLY A 103 -8.12 3.36 -11.25
CA GLY A 103 -9.29 4.12 -11.65
C GLY A 103 -9.96 4.88 -10.50
N ASP A 104 -9.25 5.12 -9.40
CA ASP A 104 -9.77 5.95 -8.32
C ASP A 104 -9.53 7.44 -8.63
N HIS A 105 -10.62 8.18 -8.75
CA HIS A 105 -10.62 9.59 -9.11
C HIS A 105 -10.93 10.52 -7.92
N TYR A 106 -11.09 9.99 -6.71
CA TYR A 106 -11.38 10.80 -5.55
C TYR A 106 -10.10 11.34 -4.93
N TRP A 107 -10.16 12.61 -4.53
CA TRP A 107 -9.07 13.32 -3.88
C TRP A 107 -9.58 14.01 -2.63
N PHE A 108 -8.78 14.03 -1.58
CA PHE A 108 -9.05 14.82 -0.38
C PHE A 108 -8.12 16.00 -0.29
N ALA A 109 -8.69 17.17 -0.01
CA ALA A 109 -7.92 18.27 0.55
C ALA A 109 -7.59 17.93 2.02
N LEU A 110 -6.35 18.19 2.41
CA LEU A 110 -5.87 17.95 3.76
C LEU A 110 -6.20 19.13 4.67
N ASP A 111 -6.59 18.81 5.90
CA ASP A 111 -6.79 19.78 6.99
C ASP A 111 -5.66 19.63 8.02
N LEU A 112 -4.41 19.80 7.61
CA LEU A 112 -3.26 19.69 8.50
C LEU A 112 -2.70 21.09 8.78
N ASP A 113 -2.28 21.35 10.02
CA ASP A 113 -1.70 22.66 10.41
C ASP A 113 -0.52 23.10 9.54
N SER A 114 0.15 22.13 8.90
CA SER A 114 1.32 22.37 8.05
C SER A 114 1.12 22.04 6.58
N ASP A 115 -0.01 21.44 6.18
CA ASP A 115 -0.25 21.06 4.78
C ASP A 115 -1.71 21.32 4.35
N SER A 116 -1.85 21.98 3.21
CA SER A 116 -3.13 22.28 2.55
C SER A 116 -3.26 21.59 1.19
N GLY A 117 -2.42 20.59 0.93
CA GLY A 117 -2.40 19.85 -0.32
C GLY A 117 -3.54 18.85 -0.47
N TYR A 118 -3.45 18.11 -1.57
CA TYR A 118 -4.40 17.08 -1.98
C TYR A 118 -3.72 15.71 -2.05
N ILE A 119 -4.44 14.67 -1.66
CA ILE A 119 -4.02 13.27 -1.81
C ILE A 119 -5.16 12.46 -2.45
N ASN A 120 -4.82 11.44 -3.23
CA ASN A 120 -5.80 10.55 -3.84
C ASN A 120 -6.29 9.49 -2.83
N ASP A 121 -7.59 9.19 -2.86
CA ASP A 121 -8.31 8.26 -1.98
C ASP A 121 -7.67 6.86 -1.94
N TRP A 122 -7.13 6.41 -3.08
CA TRP A 122 -6.49 5.10 -3.21
C TRP A 122 -5.38 4.85 -2.17
N TYR A 123 -4.68 5.91 -1.77
CA TYR A 123 -3.51 5.82 -0.87
C TYR A 123 -3.84 6.06 0.60
N VAL A 124 -5.12 6.09 0.97
CA VAL A 124 -5.57 6.24 2.36
C VAL A 124 -6.65 5.24 2.75
N THR A 125 -6.73 4.88 4.03
CA THR A 125 -7.72 3.92 4.56
C THR A 125 -9.06 4.59 4.88
N THR A 126 -9.71 5.14 3.87
CA THR A 126 -11.00 5.83 3.97
C THR A 126 -12.20 4.90 3.80
N GLY A 127 -12.03 3.80 3.07
CA GLY A 127 -13.09 2.91 2.64
C GLY A 127 -13.71 3.35 1.32
N SER A 128 -14.89 2.84 1.04
CA SER A 128 -15.71 3.26 -0.12
C SER A 128 -16.30 4.66 0.06
N PRO A 129 -16.68 5.35 -1.04
CA PRO A 129 -17.35 6.64 -0.97
C PRO A 129 -18.58 6.68 -0.05
N SER A 130 -19.37 5.61 0.00
CA SER A 130 -20.53 5.53 0.91
C SER A 130 -20.17 5.58 2.40
N GLN A 131 -18.92 5.27 2.77
CA GLN A 131 -18.46 5.30 4.15
C GLN A 131 -17.98 6.69 4.55
N TRP A 132 -17.31 7.43 3.66
CA TRP A 132 -16.72 8.73 4.01
C TRP A 132 -17.53 9.95 3.55
N GLN A 133 -18.34 9.87 2.50
CA GLN A 133 -19.15 11.01 2.01
C GLN A 133 -20.14 11.60 3.04
N PRO A 134 -20.73 10.81 3.97
CA PRO A 134 -21.56 11.39 5.03
C PRO A 134 -20.78 12.24 6.04
N HIS A 135 -19.46 12.09 6.11
CA HIS A 135 -18.59 12.70 7.12
C HIS A 135 -17.68 13.78 6.53
N VAL A 136 -17.23 13.59 5.28
CA VAL A 136 -16.35 14.52 4.57
C VAL A 136 -17.17 15.29 3.52
N PRO A 137 -17.30 16.62 3.62
CA PRO A 137 -18.04 17.40 2.65
C PRO A 137 -17.30 17.50 1.31
N ARG A 138 -18.00 17.84 0.23
CA ARG A 138 -17.36 18.15 -1.06
C ARG A 138 -16.67 19.52 -0.99
N CYS A 139 -15.50 19.65 -1.61
CA CYS A 139 -14.79 20.93 -1.72
C CYS A 139 -15.63 21.97 -2.48
N ARG A 140 -15.50 23.24 -2.08
CA ARG A 140 -16.25 24.38 -2.63
C ARG A 140 -15.51 25.07 -3.76
#